data_AF-A0A2V5REQ2-F1
#
_entry.id   AF-A0A2V5REQ2-F1
#
_cell.length_a   1.000
_cell.length_b   1.000
_cell.length_c   1.000
_cell.angle_alpha   90.00
_cell.angle_beta   90.00
_cell.angle_gamma   90.00
#
_symmetry.space_group_name_H-M   'P 1'
#
loop_
_entity.id
_entity.type
_entity.pdbx_description
1 polymer ?
#
loop_
_entity_poly.entity_id
_entity_poly.type
_entity_poly.pdbx_seq_one_letter_code
_entity_poly.pdbx_strand_id
1 'polypeptide(L)'
;MLGCVALLPIAQAVFPPPDGFYSDGNTAEGHDALFSDILGTGNYNTALGFHALYSNSTGLSNTATGNSALADNVNGVNNTADGANALQNNSSGSWNTATGYQALWSNVFGFYNTADGANALLHNKTGNRNTAVGISALRANESGDNNTAVGNNALFHNTASYNTAIGDSALITNSTGLGNTAVGYQALMNNTDAGGNTAV
;
A
#
# COMPACT_ATOMS: atom_id res chain seq x y z
N MET A 1 -41.74 45.03 -31.53
CA MET A 1 -41.56 43.58 -31.30
C MET A 1 -40.49 43.44 -30.23
N LEU A 2 -40.90 43.32 -28.96
CA LEU A 2 -39.99 43.15 -27.83
C LEU A 2 -39.42 41.72 -27.89
N GLY A 3 -38.13 41.57 -28.19
CA GLY A 3 -37.45 40.30 -28.11
C GLY A 3 -37.09 40.00 -26.65
N CYS A 4 -37.86 39.13 -25.99
CA CYS A 4 -37.46 38.56 -24.71
C CYS A 4 -36.25 37.63 -24.93
N VAL A 5 -35.07 38.10 -24.54
CA VAL A 5 -33.91 37.24 -24.33
C VAL A 5 -34.10 36.59 -22.97
N ALA A 6 -34.62 35.37 -22.95
CA ALA A 6 -34.57 34.53 -21.76
C ALA A 6 -33.10 34.08 -21.57
N LEU A 7 -32.39 34.71 -20.63
CA LEU A 7 -31.16 34.16 -20.08
C LEU A 7 -31.55 32.85 -19.37
N LEU A 8 -31.31 31.72 -20.03
CA LEU A 8 -31.33 30.42 -19.36
C LEU A 8 -30.34 30.49 -18.18
N PRO A 9 -30.66 29.90 -17.01
CA PRO A 9 -29.68 29.76 -15.96
C PRO A 9 -28.48 29.03 -16.57
N ILE A 10 -27.34 29.69 -16.57
CA ILE A 10 -26.06 29.07 -16.91
C ILE A 10 -25.92 27.93 -15.92
N ALA A 11 -26.14 26.70 -16.37
CA ALA A 11 -25.69 25.51 -15.66
C ALA A 11 -24.16 25.62 -15.64
N GLN A 12 -23.62 26.26 -14.61
CA GLN A 12 -22.19 26.22 -14.35
C GLN A 12 -21.89 24.75 -14.09
N ALA A 13 -21.11 24.13 -14.98
CA ALA A 13 -20.44 22.89 -14.65
C ALA A 13 -19.68 23.17 -13.34
N VAL A 14 -20.04 22.45 -12.28
CA VAL A 14 -19.29 22.50 -11.03
C VAL A 14 -17.86 22.14 -11.40
N PHE A 15 -16.90 22.94 -10.94
CA PHE A 15 -15.48 22.66 -11.16
C PHE A 15 -14.86 22.36 -9.79
N PRO A 16 -14.37 21.14 -9.56
CA PRO A 16 -14.32 20.00 -10.49
C PRO A 16 -15.71 19.39 -10.77
N PRO A 17 -15.86 18.64 -11.89
CA PRO A 17 -17.13 18.01 -12.27
C PRO A 17 -17.76 17.20 -11.12
N PRO A 18 -19.09 17.04 -11.10
CA PRO A 18 -19.77 16.13 -10.18
C PRO A 18 -19.16 14.72 -10.22
N ASP A 19 -19.24 14.03 -9.09
CA ASP A 19 -18.82 12.65 -8.89
C ASP A 19 -19.24 11.73 -10.06
N GLY A 20 -18.26 11.05 -10.69
CA GLY A 20 -18.54 9.92 -11.60
C GLY A 20 -18.44 10.14 -13.12
N PHE A 21 -17.68 11.13 -13.62
CA PHE A 21 -17.46 11.32 -15.08
C PHE A 21 -16.01 11.12 -15.57
N TYR A 22 -15.16 10.43 -14.82
CA TYR A 22 -13.83 10.07 -15.31
C TYR A 22 -13.91 8.98 -16.38
N SER A 23 -13.07 9.08 -17.42
CA SER A 23 -13.03 8.06 -18.49
C SER A 23 -12.52 6.72 -17.95
N ASP A 24 -12.69 5.67 -18.76
CA ASP A 24 -12.02 4.37 -18.56
C ASP A 24 -12.36 3.65 -17.23
N GLY A 25 -13.49 4.00 -16.63
CA GLY A 25 -13.99 3.39 -15.40
C GLY A 25 -13.29 3.87 -14.13
N ASN A 26 -12.64 5.03 -14.17
CA ASN A 26 -11.98 5.63 -13.01
C ASN A 26 -12.98 6.34 -12.08
N THR A 27 -12.63 6.45 -10.80
CA THR A 27 -13.32 7.26 -9.79
C THR A 27 -12.28 8.09 -9.05
N ALA A 28 -12.43 9.42 -9.01
CA ALA A 28 -11.53 10.30 -8.29
C ALA A 28 -12.32 11.33 -7.46
N GLU A 29 -12.07 11.35 -6.14
CA GLU A 29 -12.64 12.31 -5.21
C GLU A 29 -11.55 12.86 -4.29
N GLY A 30 -11.33 14.18 -4.33
CA GLY A 30 -10.27 14.86 -3.59
C GLY A 30 -9.41 15.73 -4.49
N HIS A 31 -8.74 16.71 -3.88
CA HIS A 31 -7.82 17.57 -4.62
C HIS A 31 -6.62 16.76 -5.12
N ASP A 32 -6.31 16.91 -6.40
CA ASP A 32 -5.25 16.21 -7.14
C ASP A 32 -5.35 14.67 -7.13
N ALA A 33 -6.53 14.10 -6.90
CA ALA A 33 -6.77 12.68 -7.10
C ALA A 33 -6.66 12.33 -8.60
N LEU A 34 -5.90 11.29 -8.95
CA LEU A 34 -5.62 10.87 -10.34
C LEU A 34 -5.08 11.99 -11.26
N PHE A 35 -4.35 12.96 -10.71
CA PHE A 35 -3.91 14.15 -11.46
C PHE A 35 -3.08 13.84 -12.72
N SER A 36 -2.18 12.85 -12.65
CA SER A 36 -1.28 12.50 -13.76
C SER A 36 -1.85 11.47 -14.74
N ASP A 37 -3.10 11.05 -14.57
CA ASP A 37 -3.68 10.01 -15.40
C ASP A 37 -3.92 10.53 -16.82
N ILE A 38 -3.28 9.89 -17.80
CA ILE A 38 -3.43 10.24 -19.20
C ILE A 38 -4.69 9.52 -19.70
N LEU A 39 -5.68 10.29 -20.12
CA LEU A 39 -6.95 9.79 -20.68
C LEU A 39 -6.68 8.62 -21.65
N GLY A 40 -7.13 7.42 -21.28
CA GLY A 40 -7.02 6.20 -22.09
C GLY A 40 -5.86 5.26 -21.80
N THR A 41 -5.00 5.50 -20.78
CA THR A 41 -3.91 4.56 -20.42
C THR A 41 -3.97 4.00 -19.00
N GLY A 42 -4.59 4.69 -18.05
CA GLY A 42 -4.88 4.18 -16.70
C GLY A 42 -6.37 3.90 -16.53
N ASN A 43 -6.75 2.63 -16.35
CA ASN A 43 -8.15 2.22 -16.30
C ASN A 43 -8.52 1.60 -14.95
N TYR A 44 -9.80 1.72 -14.58
CA TYR A 44 -10.41 1.08 -13.41
C TYR A 44 -9.78 1.44 -12.05
N ASN A 45 -9.27 2.65 -11.91
CA ASN A 45 -8.67 3.15 -10.68
C ASN A 45 -9.71 3.86 -9.79
N THR A 46 -9.62 3.66 -8.48
CA THR A 46 -10.41 4.39 -7.47
C THR A 46 -9.47 5.20 -6.59
N ALA A 47 -9.60 6.52 -6.57
CA ALA A 47 -8.77 7.45 -5.81
C ALA A 47 -9.64 8.35 -4.93
N LEU A 48 -9.61 8.14 -3.62
CA LEU A 48 -10.42 8.88 -2.65
C LEU A 48 -9.50 9.52 -1.60
N GLY A 49 -9.21 10.82 -1.76
CA GLY A 49 -8.37 11.58 -0.85
C GLY A 49 -7.45 12.58 -1.55
N PHE A 50 -6.91 13.52 -0.76
CA PHE A 50 -5.89 14.47 -1.23
C PHE A 50 -4.66 13.72 -1.75
N HIS A 51 -4.27 13.95 -3.01
CA HIS A 51 -3.16 13.26 -3.70
C HIS A 51 -3.27 11.72 -3.80
N ALA A 52 -4.47 11.16 -3.68
CA ALA A 52 -4.63 9.72 -3.94
C ALA A 52 -4.32 9.41 -5.43
N LEU A 53 -3.42 8.46 -5.69
CA LEU A 53 -2.95 8.09 -7.05
C LEU A 53 -2.45 9.28 -7.90
N TYR A 54 -1.83 10.28 -7.27
CA TYR A 54 -1.40 11.52 -7.92
C TYR A 54 -0.53 11.31 -9.17
N SER A 55 0.44 10.40 -9.11
CA SER A 55 1.43 10.15 -10.17
C SER A 55 1.05 9.01 -11.13
N ASN A 56 -0.16 8.43 -10.99
CA ASN A 56 -0.58 7.28 -11.79
C ASN A 56 -0.77 7.67 -13.25
N SER A 57 0.04 7.10 -14.15
CA SER A 57 0.00 7.43 -15.58
C SER A 57 -0.49 6.26 -16.44
N THR A 58 -0.08 5.03 -16.12
CA THR A 58 -0.51 3.82 -16.86
C THR A 58 -0.89 2.66 -15.92
N GLY A 59 -0.93 2.90 -14.61
CA GLY A 59 -1.34 1.89 -13.63
C GLY A 59 -2.83 1.57 -13.75
N LEU A 60 -3.17 0.30 -13.59
CA LEU A 60 -4.51 -0.25 -13.82
C LEU A 60 -5.06 -0.86 -12.53
N SER A 61 -6.36 -0.73 -12.33
CA SER A 61 -7.10 -1.44 -11.27
C SER A 61 -6.55 -1.18 -9.85
N ASN A 62 -6.09 0.05 -9.57
CA ASN A 62 -5.62 0.41 -8.25
C ASN A 62 -6.74 1.05 -7.43
N THR A 63 -6.83 0.69 -6.15
CA THR A 63 -7.73 1.33 -5.18
C THR A 63 -6.90 2.06 -4.14
N ALA A 64 -7.10 3.37 -4.01
CA ALA A 64 -6.39 4.25 -3.09
C ALA A 64 -7.41 5.08 -2.30
N THR A 65 -7.53 4.81 -1.00
CA THR A 65 -8.39 5.56 -0.08
C THR A 65 -7.53 6.13 1.05
N GLY A 66 -7.50 7.45 1.17
CA GLY A 66 -6.69 8.16 2.16
C GLY A 66 -5.79 9.23 1.57
N ASN A 67 -5.29 10.11 2.44
CA ASN A 67 -4.31 11.13 2.06
C ASN A 67 -3.03 10.49 1.51
N SER A 68 -2.66 10.85 0.27
CA SER A 68 -1.46 10.38 -0.42
C SER A 68 -1.34 8.85 -0.55
N ALA A 69 -2.46 8.12 -0.50
CA ALA A 69 -2.47 6.69 -0.76
C ALA A 69 -2.04 6.44 -2.22
N LEU A 70 -1.04 5.57 -2.44
CA LEU A 70 -0.47 5.29 -3.77
C LEU A 70 0.00 6.53 -4.56
N ALA A 71 0.39 7.62 -3.90
CA ALA A 71 0.68 8.90 -4.57
C ALA A 71 1.77 8.82 -5.65
N ASP A 72 2.80 7.98 -5.47
CA ASP A 72 3.93 7.85 -6.41
C ASP A 72 3.81 6.64 -7.33
N ASN A 73 2.66 5.94 -7.35
CA ASN A 73 2.40 4.84 -8.29
C ASN A 73 2.41 5.35 -9.71
N VAL A 74 3.33 4.88 -10.55
CA VAL A 74 3.42 5.31 -11.96
C VAL A 74 2.71 4.31 -12.86
N ASN A 75 3.08 3.03 -12.77
CA ASN A 75 2.62 1.95 -13.65
C ASN A 75 2.30 0.64 -12.90
N GLY A 76 2.35 0.64 -11.56
CA GLY A 76 1.93 -0.51 -10.76
C GLY A 76 0.45 -0.81 -10.96
N VAL A 77 0.11 -2.10 -10.95
CA VAL A 77 -1.26 -2.59 -11.19
C VAL A 77 -1.80 -3.39 -10.02
N ASN A 78 -3.12 -3.39 -9.86
CA ASN A 78 -3.84 -4.20 -8.89
C ASN A 78 -3.35 -4.00 -7.44
N ASN A 79 -3.06 -2.75 -7.06
CA ASN A 79 -2.73 -2.43 -5.67
C ASN A 79 -3.96 -1.91 -4.93
N THR A 80 -4.10 -2.28 -3.66
CA THR A 80 -5.10 -1.72 -2.75
C THR A 80 -4.38 -1.02 -1.61
N ALA A 81 -4.64 0.27 -1.44
CA ALA A 81 -4.11 1.11 -0.37
C ALA A 81 -5.27 1.80 0.37
N ASP A 82 -5.46 1.45 1.63
CA ASP A 82 -6.46 2.05 2.50
C ASP A 82 -5.79 2.60 3.76
N GLY A 83 -5.67 3.92 3.85
CA GLY A 83 -5.00 4.62 4.94
C GLY A 83 -4.11 5.76 4.44
N ALA A 84 -3.86 6.74 5.32
CA ALA A 84 -2.96 7.84 4.98
C ALA A 84 -1.53 7.33 4.75
N ASN A 85 -0.97 7.71 3.60
CA ASN A 85 0.34 7.30 3.08
C ASN A 85 0.52 5.77 2.91
N ALA A 86 -0.56 4.99 2.83
CA ALA A 86 -0.47 3.58 2.48
C ALA A 86 0.07 3.45 1.04
N LEU A 87 1.10 2.61 0.85
CA LEU A 87 1.80 2.42 -0.44
C LEU A 87 2.27 3.72 -1.12
N GLN A 88 2.54 4.80 -0.36
CA GLN A 88 2.84 6.12 -0.93
C GLN A 88 3.95 6.08 -1.98
N ASN A 89 5.09 5.46 -1.66
CA ASN A 89 6.26 5.37 -2.54
C ASN A 89 6.31 4.03 -3.29
N ASN A 90 5.17 3.57 -3.81
CA ASN A 90 5.12 2.42 -4.71
C ASN A 90 5.41 2.87 -6.13
N SER A 91 6.54 2.51 -6.76
CA SER A 91 6.85 3.01 -8.11
C SER A 91 6.19 2.15 -9.20
N SER A 92 6.50 0.86 -9.19
CA SER A 92 5.96 -0.13 -10.15
C SER A 92 5.54 -1.46 -9.51
N GLY A 93 5.64 -1.56 -8.17
CA GLY A 93 5.13 -2.70 -7.42
C GLY A 93 3.66 -2.97 -7.75
N SER A 94 3.30 -4.24 -7.87
CA SER A 94 1.96 -4.67 -8.27
C SER A 94 1.45 -5.79 -7.37
N TRP A 95 0.13 -5.93 -7.29
CA TRP A 95 -0.52 -6.96 -6.47
C TRP A 95 -0.25 -6.81 -4.97
N ASN A 96 -0.17 -5.57 -4.47
CA ASN A 96 0.02 -5.32 -3.05
C ASN A 96 -1.28 -4.87 -2.37
N THR A 97 -1.51 -5.30 -1.14
CA THR A 97 -2.59 -4.82 -0.29
C THR A 97 -2.00 -4.17 0.95
N ALA A 98 -2.34 -2.91 1.21
CA ALA A 98 -1.86 -2.13 2.33
C ALA A 98 -3.03 -1.45 3.03
N THR A 99 -3.30 -1.84 4.28
CA THR A 99 -4.35 -1.25 5.11
C THR A 99 -3.74 -0.70 6.38
N GLY A 100 -3.97 0.59 6.67
CA GLY A 100 -3.44 1.29 7.83
C GLY A 100 -2.47 2.44 7.50
N TYR A 101 -2.21 3.28 8.49
CA TYR A 101 -1.29 4.42 8.36
C TYR A 101 0.12 3.94 7.99
N GLN A 102 0.66 4.43 6.86
CA GLN A 102 1.98 4.08 6.36
C GLN A 102 2.24 2.57 6.15
N ALA A 103 1.19 1.75 5.98
CA ALA A 103 1.35 0.37 5.57
C ALA A 103 2.05 0.30 4.19
N LEU A 104 3.11 -0.51 4.05
CA LEU A 104 3.91 -0.64 2.82
C LEU A 104 4.43 0.70 2.22
N TRP A 105 4.69 1.70 3.06
CA TRP A 105 5.04 3.06 2.61
C TRP A 105 6.14 3.11 1.53
N SER A 106 7.22 2.31 1.62
CA SER A 106 8.35 2.36 0.67
C SER A 106 8.43 1.23 -0.37
N ASN A 107 7.31 0.67 -0.84
CA ASN A 107 7.28 -0.48 -1.77
C ASN A 107 7.69 -0.16 -3.22
N VAL A 108 8.97 0.12 -3.47
CA VAL A 108 9.44 0.56 -4.81
C VAL A 108 9.09 -0.44 -5.92
N PHE A 109 9.51 -1.70 -5.77
CA PHE A 109 9.39 -2.76 -6.80
C PHE A 109 8.77 -4.07 -6.28
N GLY A 110 8.35 -4.13 -5.01
CA GLY A 110 7.85 -5.37 -4.40
C GLY A 110 6.49 -5.81 -4.96
N PHE A 111 6.29 -7.12 -5.06
CA PHE A 111 5.06 -7.75 -5.55
C PHE A 111 4.44 -8.69 -4.52
N TYR A 112 3.12 -8.82 -4.57
CA TYR A 112 2.37 -9.81 -3.78
C TYR A 112 2.54 -9.65 -2.26
N ASN A 113 2.67 -8.41 -1.77
CA ASN A 113 2.77 -8.15 -0.33
C ASN A 113 1.40 -7.78 0.26
N THR A 114 1.14 -8.27 1.47
CA THR A 114 -0.03 -7.88 2.27
C THR A 114 0.46 -7.25 3.57
N ALA A 115 0.06 -6.01 3.82
CA ALA A 115 0.34 -5.28 5.06
C ALA A 115 -0.97 -4.77 5.65
N ASP A 116 -1.29 -5.20 6.87
CA ASP A 116 -2.46 -4.77 7.62
C ASP A 116 -2.02 -4.30 9.01
N GLY A 117 -2.09 -3.01 9.24
CA GLY A 117 -1.66 -2.35 10.47
C GLY A 117 -0.75 -1.16 10.22
N ALA A 118 -0.71 -0.24 11.19
CA ALA A 118 0.14 0.94 11.10
C ALA A 118 1.63 0.52 11.01
N ASN A 119 2.34 1.07 10.02
CA ASN A 119 3.76 0.78 9.74
C ASN A 119 4.09 -0.69 9.43
N ALA A 120 3.09 -1.53 9.11
CA ALA A 120 3.37 -2.89 8.64
C ALA A 120 4.13 -2.84 7.30
N LEU A 121 5.23 -3.59 7.18
CA LEU A 121 6.13 -3.59 6.01
C LEU A 121 6.62 -2.20 5.57
N LEU A 122 6.75 -1.25 6.50
CA LEU A 122 7.06 0.16 6.21
C LEU A 122 8.24 0.36 5.24
N HIS A 123 9.32 -0.42 5.41
CA HIS A 123 10.57 -0.27 4.67
C HIS A 123 10.79 -1.26 3.52
N ASN A 124 9.77 -2.04 3.12
CA ASN A 124 9.89 -3.01 2.02
C ASN A 124 10.19 -2.29 0.72
N LYS A 125 11.37 -2.46 0.11
CA LYS A 125 11.74 -1.84 -1.16
C LYS A 125 11.51 -2.80 -2.34
N THR A 126 11.96 -4.04 -2.21
CA THR A 126 11.94 -5.04 -3.30
C THR A 126 11.44 -6.41 -2.88
N GLY A 127 11.18 -6.63 -1.58
CA GLY A 127 10.72 -7.91 -1.07
C GLY A 127 9.34 -8.28 -1.60
N ASN A 128 9.13 -9.57 -1.81
CA ASN A 128 7.95 -10.14 -2.44
C ASN A 128 7.31 -11.22 -1.56
N ARG A 129 6.00 -11.41 -1.73
CA ARG A 129 5.23 -12.47 -1.06
C ARG A 129 5.34 -12.39 0.47
N ASN A 130 5.43 -11.18 1.02
CA ASN A 130 5.42 -10.98 2.47
C ASN A 130 4.00 -10.71 2.98
N THR A 131 3.65 -11.30 4.11
CA THR A 131 2.40 -11.03 4.84
C THR A 131 2.74 -10.46 6.21
N ALA A 132 2.27 -9.24 6.50
CA ALA A 132 2.48 -8.55 7.76
C ALA A 132 1.13 -8.08 8.31
N VAL A 133 0.69 -8.66 9.41
CA VAL A 133 -0.58 -8.33 10.07
C VAL A 133 -0.28 -7.94 11.51
N GLY A 134 -0.49 -6.67 11.84
CA GLY A 134 -0.18 -6.08 13.14
C GLY A 134 0.66 -4.82 13.02
N ILE A 135 0.59 -3.97 14.05
CA ILE A 135 1.36 -2.72 14.10
C ILE A 135 2.86 -3.06 14.04
N SER A 136 3.56 -2.44 13.09
CA SER A 136 5.00 -2.60 12.84
C SER A 136 5.47 -4.05 12.57
N ALA A 137 4.58 -4.96 12.16
CA ALA A 137 4.97 -6.28 11.69
C ALA A 137 5.87 -6.15 10.44
N LEU A 138 7.00 -6.87 10.41
CA LEU A 138 8.01 -6.81 9.32
C LEU A 138 8.49 -5.39 8.96
N ARG A 139 8.47 -4.45 9.91
CA ARG A 139 8.72 -3.03 9.63
C ARG A 139 10.05 -2.75 8.91
N ALA A 140 11.13 -3.43 9.29
CA ALA A 140 12.47 -3.21 8.75
C ALA A 140 12.82 -4.06 7.51
N ASN A 141 11.91 -4.90 7.01
CA ASN A 141 12.19 -5.74 5.84
C ASN A 141 12.43 -4.86 4.63
N GLU A 142 13.64 -4.87 4.04
CA GLU A 142 13.93 -4.11 2.82
C GLU A 142 13.79 -4.95 1.54
N SER A 143 14.30 -6.19 1.56
CA SER A 143 14.36 -7.06 0.39
C SER A 143 14.07 -8.53 0.68
N GLY A 144 13.77 -8.90 1.93
CA GLY A 144 13.43 -10.27 2.28
C GLY A 144 12.11 -10.69 1.63
N ASP A 145 12.05 -11.94 1.19
CA ASP A 145 10.91 -12.53 0.52
C ASP A 145 10.26 -13.63 1.36
N ASN A 146 8.98 -13.90 1.11
CA ASN A 146 8.25 -15.05 1.68
C ASN A 146 8.25 -15.07 3.22
N ASN A 147 8.14 -13.90 3.86
CA ASN A 147 7.98 -13.82 5.31
C ASN A 147 6.50 -13.71 5.70
N THR A 148 6.13 -14.34 6.82
CA THR A 148 4.82 -14.19 7.44
C THR A 148 5.00 -13.67 8.87
N ALA A 149 4.45 -12.50 9.17
CA ALA A 149 4.46 -11.89 10.49
C ALA A 149 3.03 -11.55 10.91
N VAL A 150 2.55 -12.15 11.99
CA VAL A 150 1.22 -11.90 12.54
C VAL A 150 1.37 -11.60 14.03
N GLY A 151 1.11 -10.35 14.41
CA GLY A 151 1.29 -9.84 15.77
C GLY A 151 1.98 -8.48 15.78
N ASN A 152 1.83 -7.73 16.88
CA ASN A 152 2.55 -6.48 17.04
C ASN A 152 4.06 -6.76 17.11
N ASN A 153 4.85 -6.02 16.33
CA ASN A 153 6.31 -6.15 16.21
C ASN A 153 6.83 -7.55 15.84
N ALA A 154 5.99 -8.45 15.33
CA ALA A 154 6.46 -9.73 14.80
C ALA A 154 7.45 -9.47 13.66
N LEU A 155 8.63 -10.11 13.71
CA LEU A 155 9.73 -9.92 12.74
C LEU A 155 10.14 -8.45 12.51
N PHE A 156 10.03 -7.59 13.52
CA PHE A 156 10.25 -6.14 13.37
C PHE A 156 11.59 -5.78 12.70
N HIS A 157 12.70 -6.43 13.09
CA HIS A 157 14.05 -6.18 12.56
C HIS A 157 14.46 -7.08 11.38
N ASN A 158 13.57 -7.94 10.88
CA ASN A 158 13.92 -8.94 9.88
C ASN A 158 14.21 -8.34 8.51
N THR A 159 15.38 -8.66 7.96
CA THR A 159 15.77 -8.37 6.57
C THR A 159 16.00 -9.63 5.73
N ALA A 160 15.82 -10.81 6.33
CA ALA A 160 15.97 -12.12 5.71
C ALA A 160 14.66 -12.66 5.10
N SER A 161 14.77 -13.80 4.40
CA SER A 161 13.64 -14.49 3.75
C SER A 161 13.20 -15.74 4.52
N TYR A 162 11.99 -16.21 4.20
CA TYR A 162 11.45 -17.50 4.64
C TYR A 162 11.22 -17.61 6.16
N ASN A 163 10.93 -16.52 6.86
CA ASN A 163 10.62 -16.55 8.29
C ASN A 163 9.12 -16.47 8.56
N THR A 164 8.64 -17.27 9.53
CA THR A 164 7.27 -17.22 10.04
C THR A 164 7.29 -16.85 11.52
N ALA A 165 6.58 -15.77 11.87
CA ALA A 165 6.40 -15.31 13.24
C ALA A 165 4.92 -15.04 13.51
N ILE A 166 4.34 -15.74 14.49
CA ILE A 166 2.93 -15.59 14.89
C ILE A 166 2.89 -15.37 16.40
N GLY A 167 2.65 -14.14 16.82
CA GLY A 167 2.65 -13.72 18.21
C GLY A 167 3.27 -12.33 18.37
N ASP A 168 2.85 -11.62 19.41
CA ASP A 168 3.49 -10.34 19.75
C ASP A 168 4.99 -10.55 20.02
N SER A 169 5.80 -9.74 19.35
CA SER A 169 7.26 -9.72 19.47
C SER A 169 7.96 -11.05 19.13
N ALA A 170 7.30 -11.97 18.42
CA ALA A 170 7.91 -13.19 17.92
C ALA A 170 9.00 -12.88 16.88
N LEU A 171 10.20 -13.48 17.03
CA LEU A 171 11.40 -13.22 16.20
C LEU A 171 11.77 -11.73 16.06
N ILE A 172 11.46 -10.88 17.04
CA ILE A 172 11.62 -9.44 16.93
C ILE A 172 13.06 -9.00 16.59
N THR A 173 14.08 -9.72 17.09
CA THR A 173 15.51 -9.40 16.87
C THR A 173 16.13 -10.11 15.68
N ASN A 174 15.42 -11.00 14.98
CA ASN A 174 16.01 -11.74 13.86
C ASN A 174 16.34 -10.73 12.75
N SER A 175 17.62 -10.53 12.43
CA SER A 175 18.02 -9.69 11.30
C SER A 175 18.22 -10.52 10.04
N THR A 176 19.18 -11.47 10.07
CA THR A 176 19.63 -12.19 8.88
C THR A 176 19.31 -13.69 8.87
N GLY A 177 18.77 -14.22 9.97
CA GLY A 177 18.42 -15.64 10.08
C GLY A 177 17.32 -16.03 9.10
N LEU A 178 17.56 -17.11 8.34
CA LEU A 178 16.65 -17.64 7.31
C LEU A 178 15.88 -18.85 7.83
N GLY A 179 14.62 -19.01 7.42
CA GLY A 179 13.90 -20.27 7.65
C GLY A 179 13.49 -20.52 9.10
N ASN A 180 13.28 -19.48 9.89
CA ASN A 180 12.83 -19.62 11.28
C ASN A 180 11.31 -19.68 11.38
N THR A 181 10.80 -20.48 12.31
CA THR A 181 9.39 -20.53 12.69
C THR A 181 9.24 -20.23 14.18
N ALA A 182 8.52 -19.17 14.52
CA ALA A 182 8.21 -18.80 15.89
C ALA A 182 6.70 -18.60 16.04
N VAL A 183 6.08 -19.34 16.94
CA VAL A 183 4.67 -19.20 17.31
C VAL A 183 4.62 -18.95 18.81
N GLY A 184 3.83 -17.98 19.25
CA GLY A 184 3.70 -17.58 20.65
C GLY A 184 4.29 -16.20 20.98
N TYR A 185 3.85 -15.64 22.10
CA TYR A 185 4.36 -14.37 22.63
C TYR A 185 5.87 -14.47 22.89
N GLN A 186 6.65 -13.58 22.26
CA GLN A 186 8.12 -13.53 22.40
C GLN A 186 8.86 -14.81 22.00
N ALA A 187 8.25 -15.69 21.20
CA ALA A 187 8.91 -16.88 20.71
C ALA A 187 10.16 -16.50 19.87
N LEU A 188 11.29 -17.14 20.18
CA LEU A 188 12.61 -16.84 19.58
C LEU A 188 13.03 -15.36 19.65
N MET A 189 12.60 -14.60 20.67
CA MET A 189 12.91 -13.17 20.78
C MET A 189 14.40 -12.82 20.85
N ASN A 190 15.27 -13.77 21.18
CA ASN A 190 16.73 -13.60 21.25
C ASN A 190 17.46 -14.33 20.12
N ASN A 191 16.74 -14.81 19.10
CA ASN A 191 17.37 -15.35 17.91
C ASN A 191 17.89 -14.19 17.08
N THR A 192 19.18 -13.87 17.21
CA THR A 192 19.77 -12.72 16.54
C THR A 192 19.99 -12.96 15.05
N ASP A 193 20.48 -14.13 14.64
CA ASP A 193 20.75 -14.43 13.23
C ASP A 193 20.79 -15.93 12.87
N ALA A 194 20.43 -16.84 13.79
CA ALA A 194 20.45 -18.26 13.45
C ALA A 194 19.26 -18.62 12.55
N GLY A 195 19.48 -19.51 11.59
CA GLY A 195 18.46 -20.02 10.68
C GLY A 195 17.98 -21.43 11.05
N GLY A 196 16.79 -21.79 10.58
CA GLY A 196 16.23 -23.13 10.76
C GLY A 196 15.73 -23.44 12.17
N ASN A 197 15.47 -22.43 13.00
CA ASN A 197 14.95 -22.63 14.35
C ASN A 197 13.43 -22.78 14.33
N THR A 198 12.90 -23.57 15.27
CA THR A 198 11.46 -23.70 15.50
C THR A 198 11.15 -23.53 16.99
N ALA A 199 10.21 -22.65 17.31
CA ALA A 199 9.61 -22.54 18.65
C ALA A 199 8.09 -22.32 18.52
N VAL A 200 7.32 -22.87 19.47
CA VAL A 200 5.85 -22.80 19.57
C VAL A 200 5.47 -22.54 21.02
#